data_AF-A0A0D2RQ81-F1
#
_entry.id   AF-A0A0D2RQ81-F1
#
_cell.length_a   1.000
_cell.length_b   1.000
_cell.length_c   1.000
_cell.angle_alpha   90.00
_cell.angle_beta   90.00
_cell.angle_gamma   90.00
#
_symmetry.space_group_name_H-M   'P 1'
#
loop_
_entity.id
_entity.type
_entity.pdbx_description
1 polymer ?
#
loop_
_entity_poly.entity_id
_entity_poly.type
_entity_poly.pdbx_seq_one_letter_code
_entity_poly.pdbx_strand_id
1 'polypeptide(L)'
;LPTMVIEKILIANNTSIIQDEVLAHRLGLVPIRVDPRLFDYLSENDQPNEKNTIVFKLHVQCKRGSPRITVKSDALKWLPNGSELVKETRNATSDSSSKPKTYTYFSCSQETIPEFVKNPIIPKYPDIIIAKLGPGQVYFTCFCLFQKFLIKHVKMADHALGLEKISSRAKCGA
;
A
#
# COMPACT_ATOMS: atom_id res chain seq x y z
N LEU A 1 -21.22 -2.26 -11.44
CA LEU A 1 -20.72 -1.03 -10.78
C LEU A 1 -19.22 -1.17 -10.57
N PRO A 2 -18.42 -0.12 -10.82
CA PRO A 2 -16.99 -0.11 -10.50
C PRO A 2 -16.78 0.11 -8.99
N THR A 3 -15.67 -0.40 -8.45
CA THR A 3 -15.25 -0.26 -7.05
C THR A 3 -13.73 -0.16 -6.96
N MET A 4 -13.22 0.55 -5.96
CA MET A 4 -11.78 0.55 -5.66
C MET A 4 -11.43 -0.61 -4.73
N VAL A 5 -10.39 -1.36 -5.07
CA VAL A 5 -9.89 -2.53 -4.32
C VAL A 5 -8.37 -2.52 -4.28
N ILE A 6 -7.78 -3.22 -3.31
CA ILE A 6 -6.32 -3.38 -3.26
C ILE A 6 -5.92 -4.41 -4.32
N GLU A 7 -5.00 -4.02 -5.19
CA GLU A 7 -4.41 -4.91 -6.20
C GLU A 7 -3.04 -5.45 -5.73
N LYS A 8 -2.16 -4.55 -5.27
CA LYS A 8 -0.80 -4.90 -4.85
C LYS A 8 -0.51 -4.42 -3.45
N ILE A 9 0.16 -5.27 -2.67
CA ILE A 9 0.65 -4.95 -1.33
C ILE A 9 2.15 -5.16 -1.32
N LEU A 10 2.86 -4.06 -1.09
CA LEU A 10 4.30 -4.01 -1.03
C LEU A 10 4.72 -4.03 0.43
N ILE A 11 5.41 -5.08 0.86
CA ILE A 11 5.87 -5.22 2.24
C ILE A 11 7.35 -4.88 2.27
N ALA A 12 7.71 -3.79 2.94
CA ALA A 12 9.10 -3.38 3.10
C ALA A 12 9.76 -4.09 4.29
N ASN A 13 9.03 -4.20 5.40
CA ASN A 13 9.48 -4.97 6.55
C ASN A 13 8.28 -5.50 7.33
N ASN A 14 8.27 -6.81 7.61
CA ASN A 14 7.29 -7.45 8.48
C ASN A 14 8.01 -8.26 9.56
N THR A 15 7.99 -7.74 10.78
CA THR A 15 8.47 -8.45 11.99
C THR A 15 7.31 -8.99 12.85
N SER A 16 6.08 -8.94 12.32
CA SER A 16 4.89 -9.41 13.03
C SER A 16 4.82 -10.95 13.05
N ILE A 17 3.93 -11.49 13.88
CA ILE A 17 3.66 -12.95 13.91
C ILE A 17 2.80 -13.36 12.70
N ILE A 18 2.09 -12.41 12.09
CA ILE A 18 1.19 -12.69 10.98
C ILE A 18 2.01 -12.81 9.71
N GLN A 19 1.81 -13.92 9.00
CA GLN A 19 2.39 -14.17 7.69
C GLN A 19 1.94 -13.10 6.70
N ASP A 20 2.84 -12.72 5.80
CA ASP A 20 2.63 -11.67 4.80
C ASP A 20 1.39 -11.94 3.94
N GLU A 21 1.13 -13.20 3.62
CA GLU A 21 -0.01 -13.65 2.81
C GLU A 21 -1.34 -13.45 3.54
N VAL A 22 -1.39 -13.84 4.81
CA VAL A 22 -2.56 -13.65 5.67
C VAL A 22 -2.83 -12.16 5.90
N LEU A 23 -1.76 -11.40 6.11
CA LEU A 23 -1.85 -9.95 6.32
C LEU A 23 -2.36 -9.22 5.08
N ALA A 24 -1.87 -9.60 3.90
CA ALA A 24 -2.31 -9.08 2.64
C ALA A 24 -3.79 -9.35 2.40
N HIS A 25 -4.22 -10.58 2.68
CA HIS A 25 -5.63 -10.95 2.59
C HIS A 25 -6.50 -10.10 3.52
N ARG A 26 -6.06 -9.85 4.76
CA ARG A 26 -6.79 -8.96 5.69
C ARG A 26 -6.87 -7.52 5.18
N LEU A 27 -5.78 -7.00 4.62
CA LEU A 27 -5.76 -5.66 4.03
C LEU A 27 -6.67 -5.58 2.81
N GLY A 28 -6.68 -6.60 1.95
CA GLY A 28 -7.54 -6.67 0.76
C GLY A 28 -9.04 -6.60 1.07
N LEU A 29 -9.43 -6.97 2.29
CA LEU A 29 -10.82 -6.87 2.77
C LEU A 29 -11.19 -5.50 3.35
N VAL A 30 -10.23 -4.57 3.52
CA VAL A 30 -10.50 -3.25 4.09
C VAL A 30 -11.15 -2.35 3.02
N PRO A 31 -12.42 -1.96 3.18
CA PRO A 31 -13.07 -1.06 2.24
C PRO A 31 -12.57 0.38 2.44
N ILE A 32 -12.23 1.06 1.34
CA ILE A 32 -11.91 2.49 1.34
C ILE A 32 -13.09 3.32 0.86
N ARG A 33 -13.23 4.52 1.42
CA ARG A 33 -14.25 5.49 1.02
C ARG A 33 -13.67 6.38 -0.06
N VAL A 34 -13.93 6.02 -1.30
CA VAL A 34 -13.50 6.76 -2.48
C VAL A 34 -14.49 6.56 -3.61
N ASP A 35 -14.68 7.57 -4.46
CA ASP A 35 -15.49 7.44 -5.66
C ASP A 35 -14.66 6.82 -6.80
N PRO A 36 -14.95 5.58 -7.24
CA PRO A 36 -14.23 4.93 -8.33
C PRO A 36 -14.40 5.65 -9.67
N ARG A 37 -15.35 6.58 -9.80
CA ARG A 37 -15.55 7.36 -11.03
C ARG A 37 -14.44 8.38 -11.26
N LEU A 38 -13.75 8.80 -10.21
CA LEU A 38 -12.63 9.75 -10.28
C LEU A 38 -11.33 9.12 -10.78
N PHE A 39 -11.29 7.79 -10.87
CA PHE A 39 -10.09 7.04 -11.27
C PHE A 39 -10.26 6.37 -12.63
N ASP A 40 -9.16 6.25 -13.35
CA ASP A 40 -9.09 5.51 -14.61
C ASP A 40 -8.76 4.03 -14.36
N TYR A 41 -9.06 3.17 -15.32
CA TYR A 41 -8.68 1.75 -15.26
C TYR A 41 -7.20 1.60 -15.59
N LEU A 42 -6.47 0.83 -14.78
CA LEU A 42 -5.10 0.44 -15.13
C LEU A 42 -5.13 -0.68 -16.19
N SER A 43 -4.36 -0.52 -17.26
CA SER A 43 -4.08 -1.59 -18.21
C SER A 43 -2.77 -2.31 -17.84
N GLU A 44 -2.59 -3.57 -18.24
CA GLU A 44 -1.41 -4.37 -17.86
C GLU A 44 -0.05 -3.74 -18.25
N ASN A 45 -0.03 -2.94 -19.31
CA ASN A 45 1.16 -2.21 -19.77
C ASN A 45 1.30 -0.80 -19.19
N ASP A 46 0.28 -0.32 -18.47
CA ASP A 46 0.27 1.03 -17.92
C ASP A 46 0.93 1.06 -16.53
N GLN A 47 1.54 2.19 -16.19
CA GLN A 47 2.17 2.36 -14.89
C GLN A 47 1.18 2.92 -13.85
N PRO A 48 1.27 2.49 -12.59
CA PRO A 48 0.51 3.10 -11.50
C PRO A 48 0.83 4.60 -11.39
N ASN A 49 -0.15 5.45 -11.68
CA ASN A 49 -0.08 6.91 -11.65
C ASN A 49 -1.12 7.50 -10.68
N GLU A 50 -1.12 8.82 -10.55
CA GLU A 50 -2.01 9.55 -9.64
C GLU A 50 -3.50 9.49 -10.03
N LYS A 51 -3.84 9.15 -11.28
CA LYS A 51 -5.22 9.07 -11.77
C LYS A 51 -5.79 7.67 -11.71
N ASN A 52 -4.95 6.64 -11.64
CA ASN A 52 -5.38 5.24 -11.66
C ASN A 52 -5.16 4.54 -10.31
N THR A 53 -4.25 5.04 -9.47
CA THR A 53 -3.81 4.34 -8.27
C THR A 53 -3.85 5.24 -7.03
N ILE A 54 -4.20 4.66 -5.88
CA ILE A 54 -4.10 5.30 -4.57
C ILE A 54 -3.10 4.53 -3.73
N VAL A 55 -2.21 5.25 -3.04
CA VAL A 55 -1.20 4.64 -2.16
C VAL A 55 -1.54 4.89 -0.71
N PHE A 56 -1.56 3.83 0.09
CA PHE A 56 -1.60 3.91 1.55
C PHE A 56 -0.33 3.33 2.14
N LYS A 57 0.24 3.98 3.15
CA LYS A 57 1.37 3.50 3.95
C LYS A 57 0.89 3.14 5.34
N LEU A 58 1.16 1.91 5.76
CA LEU A 58 0.98 1.45 7.13
C LEU A 58 2.37 1.33 7.75
N HIS A 59 2.67 2.16 8.74
CA HIS A 59 3.94 2.14 9.45
C HIS A 59 3.68 2.11 10.96
N VAL A 60 3.92 0.96 11.60
CA VAL A 60 3.72 0.77 13.03
C VAL A 60 4.94 0.14 13.68
N GLN A 61 5.30 0.61 14.87
CA GLN A 61 6.41 0.11 15.67
C GLN A 61 5.92 -0.21 17.08
N CYS A 62 6.30 -1.38 17.61
CA CYS A 62 6.08 -1.76 19.00
C CYS A 62 7.42 -1.89 19.71
N LYS A 63 7.73 -0.95 20.61
CA LYS A 63 8.99 -0.96 21.37
C LYS A 63 9.00 -2.12 22.38
N ARG A 64 10.20 -2.63 22.69
CA ARG A 64 10.37 -3.66 23.73
C ARG A 64 9.92 -3.07 25.07
N GLY A 65 9.03 -3.77 25.78
CA GLY A 65 8.43 -3.31 27.05
C GLY A 65 7.12 -2.53 26.90
N SER A 66 6.63 -2.28 25.68
CA SER A 66 5.28 -1.73 25.48
C SER A 66 4.21 -2.82 25.58
N PRO A 67 2.97 -2.50 26.00
CA PRO A 67 1.87 -3.45 25.95
C PRO A 67 1.58 -3.87 24.49
N ARG A 68 0.88 -4.99 24.31
CA ARG A 68 0.48 -5.46 22.98
C ARG A 68 -0.33 -4.37 22.27
N ILE A 69 0.13 -3.96 21.08
CA ILE A 69 -0.54 -2.94 20.28
C ILE A 69 -1.45 -3.65 19.26
N THR A 70 -2.70 -3.22 19.16
CA THR A 70 -3.59 -3.68 18.10
C THR A 70 -3.57 -2.66 16.97
N VAL A 71 -3.05 -3.07 15.81
CA VAL A 71 -3.03 -2.27 14.59
C VAL A 71 -4.40 -2.35 13.95
N LYS A 72 -5.04 -1.20 13.80
CA LYS A 72 -6.31 -1.06 13.11
C LYS A 72 -6.11 -0.33 11.78
N SER A 73 -7.17 -0.27 10.97
CA SER A 73 -7.21 0.43 9.69
C SER A 73 -7.01 1.94 9.81
N ASP A 74 -7.26 2.55 10.97
CA ASP A 74 -6.94 3.96 11.26
C ASP A 74 -5.45 4.30 11.09
N ALA A 75 -4.56 3.31 11.24
CA ALA A 75 -3.13 3.48 11.09
C ALA A 75 -2.68 3.58 9.61
N LEU A 76 -3.58 3.32 8.65
CA LEU A 76 -3.32 3.50 7.23
C LEU A 76 -3.26 4.99 6.89
N LYS A 77 -2.09 5.47 6.49
CA LYS A 77 -1.89 6.86 6.05
C LYS A 77 -1.93 6.93 4.53
N TRP A 78 -2.85 7.71 3.99
CA TRP A 78 -2.86 8.00 2.56
C TRP A 78 -1.62 8.81 2.18
N LEU A 79 -0.98 8.43 1.07
CA LEU A 79 0.17 9.12 0.48
C LEU A 79 -0.22 9.69 -0.88
N PRO A 80 -0.47 11.01 -0.98
CA PRO A 80 -0.93 11.64 -2.22
C PRO A 80 0.17 11.81 -3.27
N ASN A 81 1.44 11.69 -2.87
CA ASN A 81 2.61 11.84 -3.74
C ASN A 81 3.13 10.49 -4.26
N GLY A 82 2.40 9.41 -3.98
CA GLY A 82 2.77 8.06 -4.36
C GLY A 82 3.59 7.32 -3.30
N SER A 83 4.07 6.13 -3.68
CA SER A 83 4.94 5.32 -2.84
C SER A 83 6.33 5.97 -2.73
N GLU A 84 6.99 5.80 -1.59
CA GLU A 84 8.41 6.17 -1.43
C GLU A 84 9.33 5.00 -1.80
N LEU A 85 8.75 3.85 -2.19
CA LEU A 85 9.48 2.62 -2.42
C LEU A 85 10.13 2.60 -3.80
N VAL A 86 11.46 2.50 -3.81
CA VAL A 86 12.25 2.28 -5.00
C VAL A 86 12.09 0.84 -5.48
N LYS A 87 11.73 0.68 -6.75
CA LYS A 87 11.80 -0.59 -7.45
C LYS A 87 13.25 -0.80 -7.87
N GLU A 88 13.99 -1.67 -7.19
CA GLU A 88 15.33 -2.07 -7.64
C GLU A 88 15.21 -2.75 -9.00
N THR A 89 15.53 -2.02 -10.07
CA THR A 89 15.72 -2.63 -11.38
C THR A 89 17.07 -3.32 -11.35
N ARG A 90 17.09 -4.64 -11.17
CA ARG A 90 18.29 -5.43 -11.45
C ARG A 90 18.61 -5.24 -12.93
N ASN A 91 19.75 -4.62 -13.20
CA ASN A 91 20.34 -4.30 -14.52
C ASN A 91 19.97 -2.93 -15.09
N ALA A 92 20.81 -1.93 -14.81
CA ALA A 92 21.38 -1.08 -15.84
C ALA A 92 22.62 -0.39 -15.26
N THR A 93 23.69 -0.45 -16.04
CA THR A 93 24.96 0.26 -15.89
C THR A 93 24.78 1.71 -15.46
N SER A 94 25.76 2.17 -14.68
CA SER A 94 26.07 3.55 -14.36
C SER A 94 25.71 4.53 -15.48
N ASP A 95 24.64 5.30 -15.31
CA ASP A 95 24.50 6.62 -15.94
C ASP A 95 23.60 7.52 -15.07
N SER A 96 24.15 8.69 -14.80
CA SER A 96 23.68 9.74 -13.92
C SER A 96 22.41 10.41 -14.46
N SER A 97 21.46 10.76 -13.58
CA SER A 97 20.29 11.67 -13.76
C SER A 97 18.87 11.09 -13.88
N SER A 98 18.62 9.79 -13.71
CA SER A 98 17.22 9.30 -13.62
C SER A 98 16.73 9.21 -12.17
N LYS A 99 15.61 9.87 -11.85
CA LYS A 99 14.92 9.71 -10.57
C LYS A 99 14.71 8.21 -10.29
N PRO A 100 14.92 7.72 -9.07
CA PRO A 100 14.74 6.31 -8.75
C PRO A 100 13.35 5.86 -9.21
N LYS A 101 13.27 4.77 -9.98
CA LYS A 101 11.99 4.22 -10.45
C LYS A 101 11.24 3.67 -9.24
N THR A 102 10.25 4.40 -8.78
CA THR A 102 9.35 3.99 -7.71
C THR A 102 8.29 3.02 -8.24
N TYR A 103 7.67 2.22 -7.38
CA TYR A 103 6.51 1.38 -7.73
C TYR A 103 5.30 2.16 -8.29
N THR A 104 5.28 3.48 -8.10
CA THR A 104 4.27 4.39 -8.63
C THR A 104 4.96 5.60 -9.26
N TYR A 105 4.47 6.03 -10.43
CA TYR A 105 4.93 7.21 -11.13
C TYR A 105 3.90 8.33 -10.95
N PHE A 106 4.00 9.08 -9.86
CA PHE A 106 3.10 10.20 -9.58
C PHE A 106 3.74 11.47 -10.13
N SER A 107 3.12 12.06 -11.14
CA SER A 107 3.62 13.30 -11.76
C SER A 107 3.17 14.55 -11.00
N CYS A 108 2.06 14.44 -10.27
CA CYS A 108 1.49 15.49 -9.43
C CYS A 108 0.88 14.90 -8.15
N SER A 109 0.66 15.76 -7.15
CA SER A 109 0.08 15.36 -5.86
C SER A 109 -1.43 15.25 -5.95
N GLN A 110 -2.00 14.14 -5.47
CA GLN A 110 -3.45 13.96 -5.38
C GLN A 110 -4.12 14.93 -4.40
N GLU A 111 -3.39 15.55 -3.46
CA GLU A 111 -3.94 16.58 -2.56
C GLU A 111 -4.39 17.85 -3.29
N THR A 112 -3.88 18.10 -4.49
CA THR A 112 -4.28 19.26 -5.30
C THR A 112 -5.64 19.08 -5.98
N ILE A 113 -6.20 17.87 -5.94
CA ILE A 113 -7.47 17.54 -6.58
C ILE A 113 -8.61 17.95 -5.63
N PRO A 114 -9.46 18.92 -6.02
CA PRO A 114 -10.46 19.52 -5.13
C PRO A 114 -11.48 18.50 -4.60
N GLU A 115 -11.76 17.44 -5.35
CA GLU A 115 -12.62 16.34 -4.94
C GLU A 115 -12.09 15.60 -3.71
N PHE A 116 -10.76 15.44 -3.60
CA PHE A 116 -10.11 14.77 -2.46
C PHE A 116 -9.90 15.70 -1.27
N VAL A 117 -9.80 17.02 -1.50
CA VAL A 117 -9.85 18.00 -0.41
C VAL A 117 -11.23 18.00 0.24
N LYS A 118 -12.30 17.93 -0.56
CA LYS A 118 -13.68 17.86 -0.05
C LYS A 118 -13.99 16.53 0.61
N ASN A 119 -13.47 15.42 0.06
CA ASN A 119 -13.67 14.07 0.58
C ASN A 119 -12.33 13.33 0.65
N PRO A 120 -11.63 13.38 1.80
CA PRO A 120 -10.33 12.75 1.93
C PRO A 120 -10.47 11.23 1.80
N ILE A 121 -9.45 10.63 1.18
CA ILE A 121 -9.41 9.19 0.97
C ILE A 121 -9.06 8.53 2.30
N ILE A 122 -10.06 7.93 2.94
CA ILE A 122 -9.94 7.24 4.22
C ILE A 122 -10.54 5.84 4.17
N PRO A 123 -10.09 4.91 5.01
CA PRO A 123 -10.80 3.65 5.24
C PRO A 123 -12.25 3.93 5.67
N LYS A 124 -13.21 3.18 5.11
CA LYS A 124 -14.63 3.37 5.43
C LYS A 124 -14.93 3.04 6.89
N TYR A 125 -14.23 2.05 7.44
CA TYR A 125 -14.32 1.65 8.84
C TYR A 125 -12.92 1.75 9.45
N PRO A 126 -12.67 2.67 10.39
CA PRO A 126 -11.35 2.87 10.99
C PRO A 126 -11.00 1.82 12.07
N ASP A 127 -11.98 1.07 12.55
CA ASP A 127 -11.87 0.12 13.66
C ASP A 127 -11.58 -1.34 13.25
N ILE A 128 -11.35 -1.60 11.96
CA ILE A 128 -11.00 -2.93 11.47
C ILE A 128 -9.61 -3.30 11.98
N ILE A 129 -9.52 -4.41 12.72
CA ILE A 129 -8.23 -4.93 13.20
C ILE A 129 -7.49 -5.56 12.01
N ILE A 130 -6.26 -5.15 11.78
CA ILE A 130 -5.36 -5.68 10.75
C ILE A 130 -4.34 -6.64 11.36
N ALA A 131 -3.71 -6.24 12.47
CA ALA A 131 -2.68 -7.04 13.12
C ALA A 131 -2.62 -6.78 14.62
N LYS A 132 -2.03 -7.72 15.37
CA LYS A 132 -1.67 -7.51 16.77
C LYS A 132 -0.16 -7.65 16.89
N LEU A 133 0.48 -6.62 17.41
CA LEU A 133 1.92 -6.57 17.61
C LEU A 133 2.27 -6.89 19.07
N GLY A 134 3.24 -7.77 19.24
CA GLY A 134 3.85 -8.09 20.53
C GLY A 134 4.98 -7.11 20.91
N PRO A 135 5.36 -7.06 22.20
CA PRO A 135 6.51 -6.29 22.65
C PRO A 135 7.79 -6.75 21.94
N GLY A 136 8.53 -5.82 21.33
CA GLY A 136 9.78 -6.11 20.62
C GLY A 136 9.62 -6.34 19.11
N GLN A 137 8.41 -6.19 18.56
CA GLN A 137 8.20 -6.16 17.11
C GLN A 137 8.45 -4.74 16.57
N VAL A 138 9.65 -4.57 16.03
CA VAL A 138 10.26 -3.25 15.93
C VAL A 138 9.69 -2.42 14.78
N TYR A 139 9.31 -3.04 13.65
CA TYR A 139 8.73 -2.31 12.51
C TYR A 139 7.81 -3.20 11.68
N PHE A 140 6.67 -2.63 11.31
CA PHE A 140 5.76 -3.13 10.29
C PHE A 140 5.51 -2.01 9.29
N THR A 141 6.02 -2.18 8.07
CA THR A 141 5.92 -1.18 6.99
C THR A 141 5.40 -1.84 5.73
N CYS A 142 4.19 -1.47 5.31
CA CYS A 142 3.65 -1.88 4.02
C CYS A 142 3.01 -0.71 3.27
N PHE A 143 2.96 -0.85 1.95
CA PHE A 143 2.30 0.08 1.05
C PHE A 143 1.22 -0.67 0.28
N CYS A 144 0.00 -0.15 0.31
CA CYS A 144 -1.17 -0.72 -0.37
C CYS A 144 -1.49 0.13 -1.59
N LEU A 145 -1.57 -0.51 -2.76
CA LEU A 145 -1.93 0.11 -4.03
C LEU A 145 -3.37 -0.27 -4.35
N PHE A 146 -4.27 0.72 -4.32
CA PHE A 146 -5.67 0.54 -4.69
C PHE A 146 -5.91 0.94 -6.13
N GLN A 147 -6.69 0.12 -6.84
CA GLN A 147 -7.03 0.33 -8.23
C GLN A 147 -8.51 0.06 -8.51
N LYS A 148 -8.99 0.58 -9.63
CA LYS A 148 -10.39 0.49 -10.05
C LYS A 148 -10.67 -0.85 -10.71
N PHE A 149 -11.61 -1.61 -10.15
CA PHE A 149 -12.10 -2.87 -10.71
C PHE A 149 -13.61 -2.87 -10.92
N LEU A 150 -14.08 -3.72 -11.83
CA LEU A 150 -15.50 -4.03 -12.00
C LEU A 150 -15.90 -5.17 -11.05
N ILE A 151 -17.09 -5.09 -10.43
CA ILE A 151 -17.61 -6.11 -9.48
C ILE A 151 -17.57 -7.55 -10.05
N LYS A 152 -17.66 -7.75 -11.36
CA LYS A 152 -17.52 -9.07 -11.99
C LYS A 152 -16.16 -9.73 -11.69
N HIS A 153 -15.10 -8.92 -11.59
CA HIS A 153 -13.76 -9.35 -11.21
C HIS A 153 -13.55 -9.38 -9.68
N VAL A 154 -14.33 -8.61 -8.92
CA VAL A 154 -14.25 -8.62 -7.44
C VAL A 154 -14.73 -9.95 -6.85
N LYS A 155 -15.67 -10.64 -7.52
CA LYS A 155 -16.09 -12.01 -7.13
C LYS A 155 -15.00 -13.07 -7.35
N MET A 156 -13.93 -12.71 -8.06
CA MET A 156 -12.70 -13.48 -8.26
C MET A 156 -11.59 -12.93 -7.34
N ALA A 157 -11.84 -12.74 -6.05
CA ALA A 157 -10.77 -12.46 -5.08
C ALA A 157 -9.84 -13.68 -4.84
N ASP A 158 -9.92 -14.71 -5.69
CA ASP A 158 -8.85 -15.68 -5.95
C ASP A 158 -7.82 -15.16 -6.98
N HIS A 159 -7.96 -13.93 -7.48
CA HIS A 159 -6.87 -13.24 -8.13
C HIS A 159 -5.84 -12.92 -7.04
N ALA A 160 -4.79 -13.73 -6.99
CA ALA A 160 -3.70 -13.62 -6.03
C ALA A 160 -3.30 -12.16 -5.86
N LEU A 161 -3.59 -11.58 -4.68
CA LEU A 161 -3.06 -10.28 -4.30
C LEU A 161 -1.57 -10.29 -4.62
N GLY A 162 -1.15 -9.35 -5.46
CA GLY A 162 0.25 -9.24 -5.87
C GLY A 162 1.07 -8.86 -4.64
N LEU A 163 1.62 -9.88 -3.98
CA LEU A 163 2.48 -9.73 -2.81
C LEU A 163 3.92 -9.59 -3.27
N GLU A 164 4.47 -8.39 -3.06
CA GLU A 164 5.87 -8.14 -3.35
C GLU A 164 6.59 -7.76 -2.07
N LYS A 165 7.46 -8.66 -1.59
CA LYS A 165 8.36 -8.36 -0.47
C LYS A 165 9.54 -7.58 -1.01
N ILE A 166 9.60 -6.31 -0.64
CA ILE A 166 10.75 -5.46 -0.91
C ILE A 166 11.74 -5.75 0.20
N SER A 167 12.59 -6.74 -0.01
CA SER A 167 13.70 -7.01 0.91
C SER A 167 14.70 -5.86 0.80
N SER A 168 14.54 -4.83 1.63
CA SER A 168 15.67 -3.98 1.94
C SER A 168 16.65 -4.87 2.69
N ARG A 169 17.66 -5.37 1.98
CA ARG A 169 18.84 -5.97 2.58
C ARG A 169 19.58 -4.86 3.32
N ALA A 170 19.02 -4.43 4.45
CA ALA A 170 19.75 -3.70 5.46
C ALA A 170 20.80 -4.68 5.96
N LYS A 171 21.97 -4.64 5.33
CA LYS A 171 23.21 -5.14 5.92
C LYS A 171 23.36 -4.39 7.24
N CYS A 172 22.83 -4.92 8.33
CA CYS A 172 23.51 -4.80 9.61
C CYS A 172 24.78 -5.64 9.45
N GLY A 173 25.81 -5.02 8.87
CA GLY A 173 27.17 -5.52 8.96
C GLY A 173 27.59 -5.43 10.42
N ALA A 174 28.01 -6.57 10.94
CA ALA A 174 28.64 -6.75 12.24
C ALA A 174 29.94 -5.95 12.37
#